data_AF-A0A829HBT5-F1
#
_entry.id   AF-A0A829HBT5-F1
#
_cell.length_a   1.000
_cell.length_b   1.000
_cell.length_c   1.000
_cell.angle_alpha   90.00
_cell.angle_beta   90.00
_cell.angle_gamma   90.00
#
_symmetry.space_group_name_H-M   'P 1'
#
loop_
_entity.id
_entity.type
_entity.pdbx_description
1 polymer ?
#
loop_
_entity_poly.entity_id
_entity_poly.type
_entity_poly.pdbx_seq_one_letter_code
_entity_poly.pdbx_strand_id
1 'polypeptide(L)'
;RAVLSLNLDLKLPGPIVNDHVSEPGTDSLDAHSLILPRAALGETKIQVTKADGSDFPIGSAQIYRKPNGSSRSKYGSQTAMKENVSTDYVPSSSATAVIFKDVITQEDGLSNVLDAKLKVDINHVGSASDLNGRHFEIGAYVEMTNIHVRRVEWAPTPTDVGIDFSNNFFSGMSFANVLHYDWRVVFYEKETGKRLNFIPQSDLNQNSTLTFTSLNPGEFVWTEQSDINATYNADYVTDWQFQEGNWITANKDVFDQENLGERGTGQKGYTSKTWGNWVDPIDHDNLSEWEDRLGAPTFGRGAVAYTLNGTSHTFKRGTFSSGGSTWVANGSGQIELIDPNVTNNKSVSAQAIAGGGAKADKNKPIWTSNDLHNQVVNEHYQGAPFYYYIN
;
A
#
# COMPACT_ATOMS: atom_id res chain seq x y z
N ARG A 1 28.79 47.18 -4.19
CA ARG A 1 27.62 46.30 -4.38
C ARG A 1 27.76 45.17 -3.37
N ALA A 2 27.04 45.23 -2.25
CA ALA A 2 27.06 44.18 -1.24
C ALA A 2 26.11 43.06 -1.69
N VAL A 3 26.64 41.84 -1.77
CA VAL A 3 25.85 40.62 -1.98
C VAL A 3 25.23 40.28 -0.63
N LEU A 4 23.91 40.47 -0.51
CA LEU A 4 23.14 39.90 0.59
C LEU A 4 23.02 38.39 0.33
N SER A 5 23.87 37.60 0.99
CA SER A 5 23.65 36.17 1.13
C SER A 5 22.46 35.97 2.08
N LEU A 6 21.28 35.69 1.51
CA LEU A 6 20.17 35.12 2.27
C LEU A 6 20.56 33.70 2.67
N ASN A 7 21.18 33.54 3.83
CA ASN A 7 21.16 32.27 4.55
C ASN A 7 19.75 32.10 5.11
N LEU A 8 18.85 31.56 4.30
CA LEU A 8 17.66 30.89 4.82
C LEU A 8 18.17 29.66 5.57
N ASP A 9 18.37 29.81 6.88
CA ASP A 9 18.37 28.68 7.81
C ASP A 9 17.00 27.99 7.68
N LEU A 10 16.88 27.08 6.71
CA LEU A 10 15.85 26.07 6.68
C LEU A 10 16.07 25.19 7.90
N LYS A 11 15.58 25.65 9.05
CA LYS A 11 15.42 24.82 10.23
C LYS A 11 14.68 23.57 9.78
N LEU A 12 15.36 22.43 9.90
CA LEU A 12 14.71 21.12 9.83
C LEU A 12 13.47 21.16 10.74
N PRO A 13 12.29 20.71 10.28
CA PRO A 13 11.11 20.76 11.11
C PRO A 13 11.34 19.88 12.34
N GLY A 14 11.40 20.52 13.51
CA GLY A 14 11.46 19.83 14.79
C GLY A 14 10.22 18.96 15.00
N PRO A 15 10.22 18.10 16.04
CA PRO A 15 9.06 17.31 16.36
C PRO A 15 7.86 18.21 16.66
N ILE A 16 6.68 17.79 16.21
CA ILE A 16 5.42 18.50 16.45
C ILE A 16 4.63 17.85 17.58
N VAL A 17 3.66 18.60 18.10
CA VAL A 17 2.66 18.07 19.04
C VAL A 17 1.66 17.16 18.33
N ASN A 18 1.03 16.27 19.09
CA ASN A 18 -0.09 15.44 18.62
C ASN A 18 -1.20 16.30 17.99
N ASP A 19 -1.75 15.82 16.88
CA ASP A 19 -3.03 16.33 16.39
C ASP A 19 -4.19 15.79 17.21
N HIS A 20 -5.35 16.45 17.08
CA HIS A 20 -6.62 15.88 17.48
C HIS A 20 -7.24 15.13 16.29
N VAL A 21 -7.32 13.81 16.39
CA VAL A 21 -7.91 12.96 15.34
C VAL A 21 -9.15 12.28 15.90
N SER A 22 -10.30 12.53 15.26
CA SER A 22 -11.58 11.92 15.62
C SER A 22 -12.01 10.95 14.54
N GLU A 23 -12.54 9.79 14.98
CA GLU A 23 -13.20 8.88 14.06
C GLU A 23 -14.45 9.58 13.48
N PRO A 24 -14.78 9.38 12.19
CA PRO A 24 -16.00 9.90 11.60
C PRO A 24 -17.25 9.53 12.41
N GLY A 25 -18.30 10.35 12.37
CA GLY A 25 -19.57 10.09 13.08
C GLY A 25 -20.26 8.81 12.64
N THR A 26 -21.34 8.38 13.32
CA THR A 26 -22.03 7.11 13.01
C THR A 26 -22.89 7.16 11.75
N ASP A 27 -23.21 8.36 11.26
CA ASP A 27 -24.00 8.53 10.04
C ASP A 27 -23.23 8.02 8.82
N SER A 28 -23.93 7.31 7.94
CA SER A 28 -23.34 6.70 6.75
C SER A 28 -24.03 7.11 5.46
N LEU A 29 -23.31 6.91 4.36
CA LEU A 29 -23.73 7.06 2.99
C LEU A 29 -23.33 5.79 2.24
N ASP A 30 -24.25 5.22 1.45
CA ASP A 30 -23.95 4.04 0.66
C ASP A 30 -22.96 4.36 -0.47
N ALA A 31 -21.97 3.48 -0.65
CA ALA A 31 -20.92 3.60 -1.65
C ALA A 31 -20.78 2.30 -2.45
N HIS A 32 -20.63 2.46 -3.77
CA HIS A 32 -20.59 1.38 -4.75
C HIS A 32 -19.34 1.40 -5.61
N SER A 33 -18.47 2.40 -5.43
CA SER A 33 -17.12 2.39 -6.00
C SER A 33 -16.11 2.92 -4.99
N LEU A 34 -14.85 2.51 -5.16
CA LEU A 34 -13.69 3.10 -4.48
C LEU A 34 -12.62 3.39 -5.52
N ILE A 35 -12.15 4.63 -5.59
CA ILE A 35 -11.09 5.04 -6.50
C ILE A 35 -10.00 5.74 -5.68
N LEU A 36 -8.81 5.15 -5.65
CA LEU A 36 -7.63 5.67 -4.95
C LEU A 36 -6.53 6.04 -5.96
N PRO A 37 -6.53 7.28 -6.49
CA PRO A 37 -5.59 7.68 -7.52
C PRO A 37 -4.26 8.19 -6.92
N ARG A 38 -3.19 8.10 -7.71
CA ARG A 38 -1.87 8.69 -7.40
C ARG A 38 -1.93 10.21 -7.18
N ALA A 39 -2.87 10.88 -7.84
CA ALA A 39 -3.06 12.32 -7.76
C ALA A 39 -3.83 12.79 -6.50
N ALA A 40 -4.48 11.88 -5.76
CA ALA A 40 -5.19 12.25 -4.54
C ALA A 40 -4.19 12.50 -3.40
N LEU A 41 -3.92 13.77 -3.16
CA LEU A 41 -3.10 14.25 -2.04
C LEU A 41 -4.02 14.87 -0.99
N GLY A 42 -3.85 14.48 0.27
CA GLY A 42 -4.60 15.02 1.41
C GLY A 42 -3.72 15.75 2.41
N GLU A 43 -4.36 16.41 3.37
CA GLU A 43 -3.73 16.82 4.62
C GLU A 43 -3.75 15.63 5.58
N THR A 44 -2.61 15.34 6.21
CA THR A 44 -2.48 14.25 7.18
C THR A 44 -2.44 14.80 8.60
N LYS A 45 -3.37 14.32 9.43
CA LYS A 45 -3.34 14.51 10.89
C LYS A 45 -3.00 13.20 11.58
N ILE A 46 -2.13 13.25 12.58
CA ILE A 46 -1.70 12.07 13.33
C ILE A 46 -1.80 12.35 14.83
N GLN A 47 -2.46 11.43 15.53
CA GLN A 47 -2.49 11.37 16.98
C GLN A 47 -1.85 10.06 17.44
N VAL A 48 -0.92 10.16 18.38
CA VAL A 48 -0.20 9.01 18.96
C VAL A 48 -0.43 8.98 20.46
N THR A 49 -0.99 7.89 20.97
CA THR A 49 -1.19 7.64 22.40
C THR A 49 -0.69 6.25 22.76
N LYS A 50 -0.56 5.94 24.05
CA LYS A 50 -0.48 4.55 24.50
C LYS A 50 -1.77 3.79 24.17
N ALA A 51 -1.76 2.46 24.29
CA ALA A 51 -2.92 1.64 23.96
C ALA A 51 -4.14 1.99 24.84
N ASP A 52 -3.90 2.35 26.11
CA ASP A 52 -4.93 2.79 27.06
C ASP A 52 -5.48 4.21 26.79
N GLY A 53 -4.91 4.92 25.81
CA GLY A 53 -5.31 6.28 25.43
C GLY A 53 -4.58 7.40 26.18
N SER A 54 -3.69 7.07 27.13
CA SER A 54 -2.85 8.06 27.80
C SER A 54 -1.72 8.57 26.90
N ASP A 55 -1.19 9.76 27.22
CA ASP A 55 -0.08 10.35 26.48
C ASP A 55 1.24 9.60 26.73
N PHE A 56 2.11 9.62 25.71
CA PHE A 56 3.49 9.20 25.89
C PHE A 56 4.28 10.20 26.75
N PRO A 57 5.28 9.74 27.52
CA PRO A 57 6.27 10.64 28.10
C PRO A 57 6.94 11.50 27.03
N ILE A 58 7.29 12.74 27.40
CA ILE A 58 7.91 13.70 26.49
C ILE A 58 9.16 13.08 25.84
N GLY A 59 9.17 13.03 24.51
CA GLY A 59 10.31 12.54 23.72
C GLY A 59 10.32 11.04 23.44
N SER A 60 9.43 10.24 24.03
CA SER A 60 9.33 8.79 23.79
C SER A 60 8.60 8.43 22.50
N ALA A 61 7.64 9.25 22.09
CA ALA A 61 7.02 9.20 20.76
C ALA A 61 7.05 10.61 20.15
N GLN A 62 7.59 10.76 18.95
CA GLN A 62 7.80 12.06 18.30
C GLN A 62 7.29 12.05 16.87
N ILE A 63 6.54 13.08 16.48
CA ILE A 63 5.95 13.22 15.14
C ILE A 63 6.77 14.23 14.33
N TYR A 64 7.10 13.89 13.08
CA TYR A 64 7.87 14.72 12.16
C TYR A 64 7.12 14.91 10.85
N ARG A 65 6.66 16.14 10.56
CA ARG A 65 6.02 16.48 9.29
C ARG A 65 7.05 16.89 8.26
N LYS A 66 6.94 16.33 7.06
CA LYS A 66 7.83 16.57 5.93
C LYS A 66 7.00 17.16 4.79
N PRO A 67 7.14 18.46 4.50
CA PRO A 67 6.34 19.13 3.48
C PRO A 67 6.61 18.60 2.08
N ASN A 68 5.73 18.94 1.13
CA ASN A 68 5.98 18.71 -0.28
C ASN A 68 7.28 19.46 -0.69
N GLY A 69 8.13 18.81 -1.47
CA GLY A 69 9.44 19.32 -1.87
C GLY A 69 10.59 18.96 -0.91
N SER A 70 10.31 18.27 0.20
CA SER A 70 11.36 17.64 1.01
C SER A 70 12.20 16.68 0.19
N SER A 71 13.48 16.56 0.54
CA SER A 71 14.39 15.55 0.00
C SER A 71 13.80 14.14 0.12
N ARG A 72 14.22 13.25 -0.79
CA ARG A 72 13.73 11.87 -0.85
C ARG A 72 14.82 10.88 -0.48
N SER A 73 14.46 9.84 0.26
CA SER A 73 15.41 8.81 0.68
C SER A 73 14.73 7.47 0.93
N LYS A 74 15.47 6.37 0.73
CA LYS A 74 15.14 5.09 1.33
C LYS A 74 15.45 5.16 2.82
N TYR A 75 14.56 4.66 3.68
CA TYR A 75 14.65 4.81 5.13
C TYR A 75 15.68 3.91 5.81
N GLY A 76 16.91 3.89 5.29
CA GLY A 76 18.03 3.15 5.85
C GLY A 76 18.54 3.66 7.21
N SER A 77 18.04 4.81 7.67
CA SER A 77 18.32 5.32 9.02
C SER A 77 17.12 6.07 9.61
N GLN A 78 17.10 6.17 10.95
CA GLN A 78 16.11 6.96 11.68
C GLN A 78 16.12 8.44 11.24
N THR A 79 17.30 9.03 11.05
CA THR A 79 17.46 10.40 10.54
C THR A 79 16.85 10.54 9.15
N ALA A 80 17.09 9.57 8.25
CA ALA A 80 16.52 9.60 6.91
C ALA A 80 14.98 9.62 6.96
N MET A 81 14.36 8.84 7.84
CA MET A 81 12.90 8.82 8.01
C MET A 81 12.35 10.12 8.61
N LYS A 82 13.07 10.75 9.55
CA LYS A 82 12.68 12.03 10.16
C LYS A 82 12.67 13.18 9.14
N GLU A 83 13.63 13.19 8.22
CA GLU A 83 13.91 14.36 7.40
C GLU A 83 13.40 14.24 5.95
N ASN A 84 13.24 13.02 5.43
CA ASN A 84 12.99 12.78 4.00
C ASN A 84 11.67 12.08 3.72
N VAL A 85 11.07 12.36 2.58
CA VAL A 85 9.93 11.60 2.04
C VAL A 85 10.46 10.31 1.40
N SER A 86 9.72 9.20 1.51
CA SER A 86 10.13 7.93 0.92
C SER A 86 10.28 8.07 -0.59
N THR A 87 11.31 7.44 -1.17
CA THR A 87 11.44 7.33 -2.63
C THR A 87 10.30 6.54 -3.25
N ASP A 88 9.62 5.69 -2.48
CA ASP A 88 8.58 4.78 -2.97
C ASP A 88 7.20 5.44 -3.07
N TYR A 89 7.01 6.57 -2.38
CA TYR A 89 5.77 7.32 -2.50
C TYR A 89 5.70 8.08 -3.81
N VAL A 90 4.49 8.46 -4.24
CA VAL A 90 4.32 9.30 -5.44
C VAL A 90 5.14 10.60 -5.35
N PRO A 91 5.87 11.03 -6.40
CA PRO A 91 6.87 12.11 -6.31
C PRO A 91 6.41 13.42 -5.65
N SER A 92 5.14 13.77 -5.81
CA SER A 92 4.53 14.99 -5.28
C SER A 92 4.00 14.88 -3.84
N SER A 93 4.15 13.73 -3.17
CA SER A 93 3.62 13.53 -1.82
C SER A 93 4.44 14.26 -0.75
N SER A 94 3.76 14.70 0.30
CA SER A 94 4.34 14.94 1.62
C SER A 94 4.23 13.67 2.48
N ALA A 95 4.84 13.69 3.67
CA ALA A 95 4.75 12.58 4.60
C ALA A 95 4.85 13.01 6.06
N THR A 96 4.37 12.17 6.97
CA THR A 96 4.49 12.39 8.42
C THR A 96 4.99 11.12 9.10
N ALA A 97 6.15 11.22 9.75
CA ALA A 97 6.77 10.12 10.48
C ALA A 97 6.43 10.18 11.96
N VAL A 98 6.27 9.02 12.58
CA VAL A 98 6.24 8.82 14.02
C VAL A 98 7.44 7.97 14.40
N ILE A 99 8.21 8.45 15.36
CA ILE A 99 9.41 7.77 15.87
C ILE A 99 9.19 7.45 17.35
N PHE A 100 9.27 6.17 17.69
CA PHE A 100 9.25 5.66 19.06
C PHE A 100 10.67 5.34 19.50
N LYS A 101 11.07 5.84 20.68
CA LYS A 101 12.42 5.64 21.20
C LYS A 101 12.50 4.53 22.21
N ASP A 102 13.54 3.71 22.10
CA ASP A 102 13.90 2.70 23.10
C ASP A 102 12.76 1.72 23.43
N VAL A 103 12.01 1.30 22.41
CA VAL A 103 10.83 0.42 22.54
C VAL A 103 11.09 -1.03 22.13
N ILE A 104 12.18 -1.29 21.41
CA ILE A 104 12.59 -2.66 21.07
C ILE A 104 13.36 -3.21 22.25
N THR A 105 12.81 -4.22 22.91
CA THR A 105 13.38 -4.80 24.14
C THR A 105 13.77 -6.27 23.99
N GLN A 106 13.33 -6.91 22.91
CA GLN A 106 13.62 -8.31 22.61
C GLN A 106 14.83 -8.45 21.67
N GLU A 107 15.47 -9.61 21.74
CA GLU A 107 16.57 -9.99 20.86
C GLU A 107 16.08 -10.36 19.45
N ASP A 108 17.03 -10.49 18.52
CA ASP A 108 16.77 -10.80 17.12
C ASP A 108 15.88 -12.06 16.98
N GLY A 109 14.79 -11.94 16.22
CA GLY A 109 13.86 -13.05 16.00
C GLY A 109 12.60 -13.00 16.87
N LEU A 110 12.59 -12.32 18.02
CA LEU A 110 11.40 -12.22 18.87
C LEU A 110 10.80 -10.82 18.77
N SER A 111 9.47 -10.72 18.82
CA SER A 111 8.78 -9.44 18.90
C SER A 111 8.37 -9.10 20.34
N ASN A 112 8.32 -7.80 20.65
CA ASN A 112 7.48 -7.29 21.72
C ASN A 112 6.36 -6.43 21.15
N VAL A 113 5.25 -6.34 21.88
CA VAL A 113 4.17 -5.42 21.55
C VAL A 113 4.58 -4.02 22.01
N LEU A 114 4.55 -3.07 21.09
CA LEU A 114 4.63 -1.65 21.39
C LEU A 114 3.29 -1.20 21.97
N ASP A 115 3.31 -0.66 23.19
CA ASP A 115 2.16 -0.04 23.84
C ASP A 115 1.81 1.31 23.18
N ALA A 116 1.28 1.24 21.96
CA ALA A 116 0.90 2.40 21.16
C ALA A 116 -0.40 2.17 20.40
N LYS A 117 -1.11 3.28 20.19
CA LYS A 117 -2.22 3.44 19.27
C LYS A 117 -1.98 4.69 18.44
N LEU A 118 -2.00 4.54 17.11
CA LEU A 118 -1.92 5.67 16.19
C LEU A 118 -3.28 5.85 15.53
N LYS A 119 -3.75 7.09 15.49
CA LYS A 119 -4.91 7.51 14.70
C LYS A 119 -4.42 8.45 13.62
N VAL A 120 -4.79 8.17 12.37
CA VAL A 120 -4.38 8.94 11.21
C VAL A 120 -5.63 9.35 10.45
N ASP A 121 -5.73 10.62 10.10
CA ASP A 121 -6.77 11.14 9.22
C ASP A 121 -6.11 11.73 7.98
N ILE A 122 -6.52 11.27 6.80
CA ILE A 122 -6.12 11.83 5.51
C ILE A 122 -7.40 12.35 4.85
N ASN A 123 -7.56 13.66 4.82
CA ASN A 123 -8.83 14.30 4.44
C ASN A 123 -9.21 14.18 2.96
N HIS A 124 -8.30 13.68 2.13
CA HIS A 124 -8.55 13.42 0.72
C HIS A 124 -7.68 12.25 0.24
N VAL A 125 -8.33 11.13 -0.06
CA VAL A 125 -7.67 9.89 -0.50
C VAL A 125 -8.11 9.42 -1.88
N GLY A 126 -9.16 10.04 -2.42
CA GLY A 126 -9.70 9.73 -3.73
C GLY A 126 -11.18 10.06 -3.86
N SER A 127 -11.92 9.20 -4.55
CA SER A 127 -13.37 9.36 -4.76
C SER A 127 -14.14 8.04 -4.66
N ALA A 128 -15.45 8.17 -4.51
CA ALA A 128 -16.43 7.08 -4.56
C ALA A 128 -17.68 7.55 -5.31
N SER A 129 -18.57 6.61 -5.62
CA SER A 129 -19.91 6.90 -6.14
C SER A 129 -20.99 6.07 -5.47
N ASP A 130 -22.21 6.59 -5.43
CA ASP A 130 -23.41 5.84 -5.01
C ASP A 130 -24.07 5.11 -6.21
N LEU A 131 -25.15 4.35 -5.97
CA LEU A 131 -25.91 3.66 -7.03
C LEU A 131 -26.53 4.58 -8.08
N ASN A 132 -26.74 5.86 -7.75
CA ASN A 132 -27.29 6.84 -8.68
C ASN A 132 -26.19 7.46 -9.56
N GLY A 133 -24.93 7.03 -9.40
CA GLY A 133 -23.78 7.57 -10.13
C GLY A 133 -23.30 8.93 -9.63
N ARG A 134 -23.74 9.38 -8.44
CA ARG A 134 -23.23 10.62 -7.85
C ARG A 134 -21.81 10.37 -7.37
N HIS A 135 -20.84 11.05 -7.98
CA HIS A 135 -19.44 11.02 -7.55
C HIS A 135 -19.19 12.03 -6.43
N PHE A 136 -18.36 11.66 -5.46
CA PHE A 136 -17.94 12.53 -4.36
C PHE A 136 -16.51 12.22 -3.89
N GLU A 137 -15.82 13.24 -3.37
CA GLU A 137 -14.48 13.10 -2.79
C GLU A 137 -14.54 12.43 -1.42
N ILE A 138 -13.51 11.65 -1.11
CA ILE A 138 -13.47 10.86 0.12
C ILE A 138 -12.17 11.09 0.89
N GLY A 139 -12.26 11.01 2.21
CA GLY A 139 -11.13 10.89 3.13
C GLY A 139 -11.04 9.49 3.74
N ALA A 140 -9.97 9.23 4.50
CA ALA A 140 -9.81 7.99 5.25
C ALA A 140 -9.32 8.28 6.67
N TYR A 141 -10.04 7.70 7.62
CA TYR A 141 -9.59 7.54 9.00
C TYR A 141 -8.97 6.15 9.15
N VAL A 142 -7.78 6.11 9.73
CA VAL A 142 -7.00 4.89 9.98
C VAL A 142 -6.66 4.81 11.47
N GLU A 143 -6.79 3.61 12.02
CA GLU A 143 -6.29 3.29 13.35
C GLU A 143 -5.31 2.12 13.27
N MET A 144 -4.13 2.29 13.89
CA MET A 144 -3.12 1.25 14.03
C MET A 144 -2.97 0.88 15.50
N THR A 145 -3.03 -0.42 15.78
CA THR A 145 -2.91 -0.99 17.13
C THR A 145 -2.13 -2.30 17.07
N ASN A 146 -1.85 -2.88 18.25
CA ASN A 146 -1.21 -4.19 18.37
C ASN A 146 0.07 -4.29 17.52
N ILE A 147 0.93 -3.28 17.67
CA ILE A 147 2.13 -3.12 16.85
C ILE A 147 3.22 -4.01 17.42
N HIS A 148 3.53 -5.10 16.74
CA HIS A 148 4.65 -5.96 17.08
C HIS A 148 5.92 -5.41 16.42
N VAL A 149 6.98 -5.26 17.20
CA VAL A 149 8.25 -4.68 16.75
C VAL A 149 9.29 -5.76 16.53
N ARG A 150 10.28 -5.47 15.68
CA ARG A 150 11.41 -6.38 15.37
C ARG A 150 12.70 -5.59 15.27
N ARG A 151 13.83 -6.28 15.28
CA ARG A 151 15.17 -5.68 15.31
C ARG A 151 15.96 -5.89 14.01
N VAL A 152 15.48 -5.36 12.89
CA VAL A 152 16.05 -5.63 11.55
C VAL A 152 16.64 -4.38 10.90
N GLU A 153 15.99 -3.23 11.05
CA GLU A 153 16.37 -1.98 10.41
C GLU A 153 17.18 -1.07 11.36
N TRP A 154 18.04 -0.21 10.79
CA TRP A 154 18.85 0.76 11.56
C TRP A 154 19.88 0.12 12.50
N ALA A 155 20.55 -0.92 11.98
CA ALA A 155 21.74 -1.57 12.54
C ALA A 155 22.80 -0.57 13.10
N PRO A 156 23.66 -0.98 14.05
CA PRO A 156 23.92 -2.36 14.49
C PRO A 156 23.05 -2.89 15.64
N THR A 157 22.39 -2.02 16.41
CA THR A 157 21.60 -2.41 17.58
C THR A 157 20.38 -1.49 17.71
N PRO A 158 19.38 -1.61 16.82
CA PRO A 158 18.26 -0.70 16.84
C PRO A 158 17.44 -0.91 18.11
N THR A 159 17.07 0.20 18.76
CA THR A 159 16.15 0.26 19.90
C THR A 159 14.88 1.06 19.53
N ASP A 160 14.90 1.76 18.40
CA ASP A 160 13.89 2.69 17.95
C ASP A 160 13.02 2.11 16.82
N VAL A 161 11.77 2.54 16.77
CA VAL A 161 10.79 2.16 15.75
C VAL A 161 10.33 3.38 14.97
N GLY A 162 10.13 3.22 13.67
CA GLY A 162 9.64 4.28 12.80
C GLY A 162 8.47 3.84 11.95
N ILE A 163 7.45 4.69 11.86
CA ILE A 163 6.31 4.51 10.97
C ILE A 163 6.08 5.83 10.25
N ASP A 164 6.06 5.81 8.94
CA ASP A 164 5.91 6.98 8.10
C ASP A 164 4.70 6.85 7.18
N PHE A 165 3.84 7.87 7.21
CA PHE A 165 2.60 7.91 6.45
C PHE A 165 2.73 8.88 5.29
N SER A 166 2.48 8.41 4.07
CA SER A 166 2.31 9.29 2.93
C SER A 166 0.99 10.06 3.06
N ASN A 167 0.97 11.30 2.57
CA ASN A 167 -0.28 12.04 2.41
C ASN A 167 -1.11 11.58 1.19
N ASN A 168 -0.59 10.61 0.43
CA ASN A 168 -1.28 9.90 -0.64
C ASN A 168 -1.61 8.49 -0.16
N PHE A 169 -2.89 8.18 0.02
CA PHE A 169 -3.32 6.89 0.58
C PHE A 169 -2.90 5.69 -0.26
N PHE A 170 -2.83 5.86 -1.58
CA PHE A 170 -2.32 4.87 -2.53
C PHE A 170 -0.85 4.51 -2.24
N SER A 171 -0.02 5.51 -1.97
CA SER A 171 1.38 5.31 -1.54
C SER A 171 1.49 4.61 -0.18
N GLY A 172 0.43 4.61 0.63
CA GLY A 172 0.40 3.89 1.90
C GLY A 172 1.43 4.39 2.90
N MET A 173 2.20 3.46 3.47
CA MET A 173 3.15 3.74 4.54
C MET A 173 4.45 2.95 4.39
N SER A 174 5.53 3.51 4.91
CA SER A 174 6.80 2.81 5.11
C SER A 174 7.09 2.71 6.59
N PHE A 175 7.72 1.63 7.02
CA PHE A 175 8.07 1.43 8.41
C PHE A 175 9.42 0.75 8.57
N ALA A 176 10.00 0.94 9.75
CA ALA A 176 11.24 0.34 10.18
C ALA A 176 11.04 -0.25 11.58
N ASN A 177 11.58 -1.45 11.79
CA ASN A 177 11.50 -2.20 13.03
C ASN A 177 10.07 -2.57 13.46
N VAL A 178 9.15 -2.67 12.50
CA VAL A 178 7.79 -3.19 12.72
C VAL A 178 7.66 -4.56 12.06
N LEU A 179 7.23 -5.54 12.83
CA LEU A 179 6.92 -6.88 12.35
C LEU A 179 5.53 -6.92 11.73
N HIS A 180 4.50 -6.56 12.50
CA HIS A 180 3.14 -6.47 12.03
C HIS A 180 2.27 -5.63 12.96
N TYR A 181 1.09 -5.27 12.49
CA TYR A 181 0.13 -4.44 13.22
C TYR A 181 -1.29 -4.69 12.74
N ASP A 182 -2.25 -4.40 13.61
CA ASP A 182 -3.66 -4.33 13.25
C ASP A 182 -3.95 -2.94 12.67
N TRP A 183 -4.61 -2.90 11.53
CA TRP A 183 -4.91 -1.73 10.71
C TRP A 183 -6.40 -1.67 10.41
N ARG A 184 -7.08 -0.68 10.99
CA ARG A 184 -8.51 -0.43 10.76
C ARG A 184 -8.66 0.80 9.88
N VAL A 185 -9.49 0.73 8.84
CA VAL A 185 -9.81 1.86 7.97
C VAL A 185 -11.32 2.11 7.91
N VAL A 186 -11.68 3.39 7.98
CA VAL A 186 -13.02 3.93 7.76
C VAL A 186 -12.91 5.02 6.71
N PHE A 187 -13.56 4.83 5.56
CA PHE A 187 -13.68 5.86 4.54
C PHE A 187 -14.86 6.77 4.85
N TYR A 188 -14.78 8.04 4.45
CA TYR A 188 -15.85 9.01 4.65
C TYR A 188 -15.97 10.00 3.48
N GLU A 189 -17.18 10.52 3.25
CA GLU A 189 -17.41 11.63 2.30
C GLU A 189 -16.79 12.91 2.87
N LYS A 190 -15.86 13.50 2.12
CA LYS A 190 -15.03 14.62 2.59
C LYS A 190 -15.85 15.85 3.00
N GLU A 191 -16.93 16.14 2.30
CA GLU A 191 -17.77 17.33 2.55
C GLU A 191 -18.58 17.22 3.85
N THR A 192 -19.11 16.03 4.14
CA THR A 192 -20.07 15.84 5.25
C THR A 192 -19.47 15.10 6.44
N GLY A 193 -18.36 14.39 6.25
CA GLY A 193 -17.77 13.50 7.26
C GLY A 193 -18.56 12.21 7.50
N LYS A 194 -19.59 11.91 6.68
CA LYS A 194 -20.35 10.66 6.79
C LYS A 194 -19.49 9.47 6.37
N ARG A 195 -19.57 8.37 7.12
CA ARG A 195 -18.90 7.13 6.77
C ARG A 195 -19.43 6.58 5.46
N LEU A 196 -18.58 5.91 4.70
CA LEU A 196 -19.03 5.16 3.54
C LEU A 196 -19.45 3.76 3.97
N ASN A 197 -20.65 3.36 3.61
CA ASN A 197 -21.17 2.00 3.76
C ASN A 197 -21.04 1.29 2.42
N PHE A 198 -20.03 0.43 2.27
CA PHE A 198 -19.84 -0.31 1.03
C PHE A 198 -20.81 -1.49 0.97
N ILE A 199 -21.51 -1.61 -0.15
CA ILE A 199 -22.50 -2.67 -0.37
C ILE A 199 -22.03 -3.52 -1.55
N PRO A 200 -21.61 -4.78 -1.31
CA PRO A 200 -21.27 -5.71 -2.38
C PRO A 200 -22.43 -5.87 -3.37
N GLN A 201 -22.11 -5.85 -4.66
CA GLN A 201 -23.02 -6.10 -5.76
C GLN A 201 -23.03 -7.59 -6.13
N SER A 202 -24.08 -8.01 -6.83
CA SER A 202 -24.18 -9.40 -7.32
C SER A 202 -23.12 -9.74 -8.36
N ASP A 203 -22.65 -8.75 -9.11
CA ASP A 203 -21.54 -8.91 -10.05
C ASP A 203 -20.21 -8.53 -9.37
N LEU A 204 -19.28 -9.48 -9.31
CA LEU A 204 -18.03 -9.35 -8.56
C LEU A 204 -17.16 -8.20 -9.08
N ASN A 205 -17.23 -7.94 -10.38
CA ASN A 205 -16.45 -6.89 -11.07
C ASN A 205 -16.97 -5.45 -10.78
N GLN A 206 -18.12 -5.32 -10.12
CA GLN A 206 -18.73 -4.05 -9.69
C GLN A 206 -18.51 -3.78 -8.20
N ASN A 207 -17.79 -4.66 -7.51
CA ASN A 207 -17.52 -4.49 -6.08
C ASN A 207 -16.44 -3.44 -5.84
N SER A 208 -16.66 -2.60 -4.83
CA SER A 208 -15.60 -1.77 -4.26
C SER A 208 -14.55 -2.66 -3.63
N THR A 209 -13.32 -2.58 -4.11
CA THR A 209 -12.20 -3.37 -3.58
C THR A 209 -11.15 -2.48 -2.94
N LEU A 210 -10.57 -2.93 -1.83
CA LEU A 210 -9.28 -2.43 -1.35
C LEU A 210 -8.21 -3.48 -1.64
N THR A 211 -7.18 -3.06 -2.34
CA THR A 211 -6.12 -3.93 -2.85
C THR A 211 -4.81 -3.61 -2.19
N PHE A 212 -4.15 -4.64 -1.70
CA PHE A 212 -2.82 -4.60 -1.12
C PHE A 212 -1.87 -5.14 -2.16
N THR A 213 -0.90 -4.33 -2.54
CA THR A 213 0.03 -4.62 -3.65
C THR A 213 1.46 -4.64 -3.15
N SER A 214 2.40 -5.02 -4.02
CA SER A 214 3.81 -5.12 -3.67
C SER A 214 4.03 -6.09 -2.49
N LEU A 215 3.27 -7.19 -2.40
CA LEU A 215 3.42 -8.17 -1.32
C LEU A 215 4.58 -9.12 -1.64
N ASN A 216 5.81 -8.60 -1.56
CA ASN A 216 7.01 -9.44 -1.71
C ASN A 216 7.00 -10.58 -0.70
N PRO A 217 7.72 -11.68 -0.95
CA PRO A 217 7.78 -12.78 -0.03
C PRO A 217 8.10 -12.33 1.41
N GLY A 218 7.17 -12.60 2.32
CA GLY A 218 7.23 -12.19 3.72
C GLY A 218 6.45 -10.93 4.06
N GLU A 219 6.20 -10.03 3.11
CA GLU A 219 5.23 -8.95 3.25
C GLU A 219 3.82 -9.50 3.07
N PHE A 220 2.89 -9.09 3.93
CA PHE A 220 1.58 -9.74 3.96
C PHE A 220 0.42 -8.83 4.34
N VAL A 221 -0.77 -9.32 4.00
CA VAL A 221 -2.05 -8.84 4.52
C VAL A 221 -2.95 -10.01 4.91
N TRP A 222 -3.73 -9.83 5.97
CA TRP A 222 -4.75 -10.78 6.42
C TRP A 222 -5.97 -10.05 6.97
N THR A 223 -7.11 -10.72 7.03
CA THR A 223 -8.25 -10.26 7.81
C THR A 223 -8.98 -11.43 8.45
N GLU A 224 -9.44 -11.24 9.69
CA GLU A 224 -10.35 -12.15 10.39
C GLU A 224 -11.82 -11.74 10.20
N GLN A 225 -12.06 -10.64 9.48
CA GLN A 225 -13.40 -10.11 9.23
C GLN A 225 -14.12 -11.02 8.23
N SER A 226 -15.14 -11.74 8.71
CA SER A 226 -15.79 -12.84 7.98
C SER A 226 -16.64 -12.42 6.79
N ASP A 227 -17.00 -11.14 6.69
CA ASP A 227 -17.90 -10.60 5.66
C ASP A 227 -17.16 -9.89 4.52
N ILE A 228 -15.83 -9.94 4.49
CA ILE A 228 -14.98 -9.49 3.38
C ILE A 228 -14.13 -10.65 2.86
N ASN A 229 -14.14 -10.85 1.55
CA ASN A 229 -13.46 -11.98 0.91
C ASN A 229 -12.21 -11.51 0.15
N ALA A 230 -11.11 -12.26 0.31
CA ALA A 230 -9.90 -12.08 -0.46
C ALA A 230 -10.08 -12.65 -1.88
N THR A 231 -9.63 -11.90 -2.87
CA THR A 231 -9.40 -12.33 -4.24
C THR A 231 -7.90 -12.24 -4.47
N TYR A 232 -7.30 -13.25 -5.13
CA TYR A 232 -5.89 -13.30 -5.50
C TYR A 232 -5.65 -14.40 -6.54
N ASN A 233 -4.53 -14.33 -7.25
CA ASN A 233 -4.13 -15.41 -8.14
C ASN A 233 -3.33 -16.47 -7.35
N ALA A 234 -3.91 -17.64 -7.16
CA ALA A 234 -3.32 -18.72 -6.36
C ALA A 234 -2.05 -19.33 -6.97
N ASP A 235 -1.74 -19.08 -8.24
CA ASP A 235 -0.47 -19.50 -8.84
C ASP A 235 0.71 -18.69 -8.27
N TYR A 236 0.47 -17.43 -7.88
CA TYR A 236 1.51 -16.49 -7.45
C TYR A 236 1.39 -16.05 -6.00
N VAL A 237 0.21 -16.14 -5.39
CA VAL A 237 -0.04 -15.76 -4.00
C VAL A 237 -0.48 -16.98 -3.20
N THR A 238 -0.02 -17.07 -1.95
CA THR A 238 -0.42 -18.09 -0.98
C THR A 238 -0.96 -17.45 0.28
N ASP A 239 -1.89 -18.12 0.95
CA ASP A 239 -2.05 -17.95 2.39
C ASP A 239 -0.92 -18.72 3.11
N TRP A 240 -0.22 -18.03 3.99
CA TRP A 240 0.96 -18.52 4.70
C TRP A 240 0.78 -18.37 6.20
N GLN A 241 1.42 -19.22 7.02
CA GLN A 241 1.50 -19.01 8.46
C GLN A 241 2.93 -18.63 8.89
N PHE A 242 3.15 -17.35 9.13
CA PHE A 242 4.44 -16.83 9.56
C PHE A 242 4.70 -17.18 11.02
N GLN A 243 5.91 -17.66 11.31
CA GLN A 243 6.36 -17.94 12.67
C GLN A 243 7.41 -16.91 13.07
N GLU A 244 7.24 -16.28 14.24
CA GLU A 244 8.28 -15.41 14.81
C GLU A 244 9.59 -16.19 14.99
N GLY A 245 10.71 -15.51 14.73
CA GLY A 245 12.05 -16.09 14.70
C GLY A 245 12.44 -16.69 13.35
N ASN A 246 11.48 -16.94 12.47
CA ASN A 246 11.72 -17.48 11.13
C ASN A 246 11.51 -16.39 10.09
N TRP A 247 12.61 -15.72 9.73
CA TRP A 247 12.61 -14.68 8.70
C TRP A 247 12.66 -15.29 7.29
N ILE A 248 11.94 -14.66 6.36
CA ILE A 248 12.08 -14.91 4.93
C ILE A 248 13.23 -14.07 4.42
N THR A 249 14.18 -14.68 3.74
CA THR A 249 15.35 -13.97 3.22
C THR A 249 14.95 -12.85 2.23
N ALA A 250 15.64 -11.72 2.32
CA ALA A 250 15.60 -10.67 1.29
C ALA A 250 16.65 -10.87 0.17
N ASN A 251 17.26 -12.05 0.10
CA ASN A 251 18.13 -12.44 -0.99
C ASN A 251 17.41 -13.41 -1.92
N LYS A 252 17.21 -12.99 -3.17
CA LYS A 252 16.52 -13.78 -4.19
C LYS A 252 17.11 -15.18 -4.40
N ASP A 253 18.42 -15.29 -4.57
CA ASP A 253 19.07 -16.58 -4.87
C ASP A 253 18.88 -17.59 -3.74
N VAL A 254 18.78 -17.10 -2.50
CA VAL A 254 18.45 -17.90 -1.32
C VAL A 254 16.96 -18.21 -1.31
N PHE A 255 16.09 -17.22 -1.59
CA PHE A 255 14.65 -17.39 -1.63
C PHE A 255 14.21 -18.45 -2.65
N ASP A 256 14.81 -18.48 -3.84
CA ASP A 256 14.50 -19.46 -4.88
C ASP A 256 14.80 -20.91 -4.46
N GLN A 257 15.63 -21.09 -3.41
CA GLN A 257 15.91 -22.37 -2.77
C GLN A 257 15.01 -22.62 -1.55
N GLU A 258 14.41 -21.57 -0.99
CA GLU A 258 13.43 -21.65 0.06
C GLU A 258 12.08 -22.03 -0.51
N ASN A 259 11.72 -23.31 -0.43
CA ASN A 259 10.33 -23.68 -0.68
C ASN A 259 9.44 -23.00 0.36
N LEU A 260 8.61 -22.09 -0.13
CA LEU A 260 7.44 -21.65 0.60
C LEU A 260 6.42 -22.84 0.63
N GLY A 261 6.59 -23.82 1.54
CA GLY A 261 5.64 -24.90 1.85
C GLY A 261 4.66 -24.59 3.01
N GLU A 262 4.03 -25.55 3.69
CA GLU A 262 3.23 -25.22 4.88
C GLU A 262 4.14 -24.80 6.06
N ARG A 263 4.63 -23.55 6.14
CA ARG A 263 5.28 -23.11 7.38
C ARG A 263 4.21 -22.59 8.33
N GLY A 264 4.29 -23.09 9.57
CA GLY A 264 3.82 -22.46 10.80
C GLY A 264 2.44 -22.86 11.36
N THR A 265 2.29 -22.63 12.67
CA THR A 265 1.00 -22.48 13.39
C THR A 265 0.80 -21.00 13.82
N GLY A 266 1.45 -20.07 13.10
CA GLY A 266 1.64 -18.69 13.53
C GLY A 266 0.72 -17.68 12.84
N GLN A 267 1.22 -16.48 12.59
CA GLN A 267 0.46 -15.39 11.99
C GLN A 267 0.07 -15.72 10.55
N LYS A 268 -1.23 -15.80 10.26
CA LYS A 268 -1.73 -15.96 8.89
C LYS A 268 -1.51 -14.70 8.05
N GLY A 269 -1.22 -14.86 6.78
CA GLY A 269 -1.21 -13.77 5.82
C GLY A 269 -1.04 -14.20 4.38
N TYR A 270 -1.67 -13.47 3.47
CA TYR A 270 -1.44 -13.62 2.05
C TYR A 270 -0.15 -12.92 1.63
N THR A 271 0.70 -13.62 0.90
CA THR A 271 2.00 -13.14 0.41
C THR A 271 2.35 -13.77 -0.93
N SER A 272 3.24 -13.14 -1.71
CA SER A 272 3.72 -13.74 -2.95
C SER A 272 4.56 -15.01 -2.69
N LYS A 273 4.30 -16.04 -3.49
CA LYS A 273 5.11 -17.27 -3.63
C LYS A 273 6.37 -17.05 -4.46
N THR A 274 6.41 -15.96 -5.22
CA THR A 274 7.42 -15.65 -6.24
C THR A 274 8.07 -14.29 -5.98
N TRP A 275 9.29 -14.12 -6.47
CA TRP A 275 10.10 -12.94 -6.15
C TRP A 275 9.63 -11.69 -6.92
N GLY A 276 9.42 -10.57 -6.21
CA GLY A 276 9.16 -9.28 -6.83
C GLY A 276 10.46 -8.62 -7.26
N ASN A 277 10.64 -8.47 -8.56
CA ASN A 277 11.84 -7.91 -9.16
C ASN A 277 11.60 -6.43 -9.51
N TRP A 278 12.47 -5.57 -8.98
CA TRP A 278 12.44 -4.12 -9.16
C TRP A 278 13.37 -3.64 -10.32
N VAL A 279 14.17 -4.54 -10.91
CA VAL A 279 15.19 -4.22 -11.93
C VAL A 279 14.64 -4.42 -13.34
N ASP A 280 14.87 -3.46 -14.23
CA ASP A 280 14.47 -3.51 -15.65
C ASP A 280 15.67 -3.85 -16.56
N PRO A 281 15.52 -4.62 -17.67
CA PRO A 281 14.31 -5.33 -18.12
C PRO A 281 14.10 -6.68 -17.43
N ILE A 282 12.82 -7.09 -17.31
CA ILE A 282 12.41 -8.39 -16.77
C ILE A 282 11.92 -9.28 -17.91
N ASP A 283 12.24 -10.58 -17.83
CA ASP A 283 11.64 -11.58 -18.69
C ASP A 283 10.18 -11.83 -18.27
N HIS A 284 9.23 -11.30 -19.04
CA HIS A 284 7.79 -11.45 -18.77
C HIS A 284 7.31 -12.92 -18.83
N ASP A 285 8.09 -13.79 -19.47
CA ASP A 285 7.81 -15.23 -19.53
C ASP A 285 8.34 -15.97 -18.30
N ASN A 286 9.14 -15.30 -17.47
CA ASN A 286 9.56 -15.87 -16.21
C ASN A 286 8.37 -15.91 -15.24
N LEU A 287 7.97 -17.12 -14.87
CA LEU A 287 6.90 -17.37 -13.90
C LEU A 287 7.42 -17.46 -12.46
N SER A 288 8.75 -17.48 -12.25
CA SER A 288 9.35 -17.47 -10.91
C SER A 288 9.51 -16.07 -10.32
N GLU A 289 9.20 -15.03 -11.11
CA GLU A 289 9.32 -13.62 -10.75
C GLU A 289 8.11 -12.82 -11.23
N TRP A 290 7.96 -11.62 -10.67
CA TRP A 290 7.01 -10.63 -11.14
C TRP A 290 7.61 -9.23 -11.05
N GLU A 291 7.09 -8.31 -11.85
CA GLU A 291 7.55 -6.94 -11.91
C GLU A 291 6.96 -6.15 -10.75
N ASP A 292 7.77 -5.92 -9.72
CA ASP A 292 7.38 -5.11 -8.58
C ASP A 292 7.52 -3.64 -8.94
N ARG A 293 6.57 -3.14 -9.73
CA ARG A 293 6.46 -1.71 -10.05
C ARG A 293 5.07 -1.40 -10.58
N LEU A 294 4.59 -0.23 -10.21
CA LEU A 294 3.27 0.24 -10.62
C LEU A 294 3.14 0.29 -12.15
N GLY A 295 2.04 -0.26 -12.65
CA GLY A 295 1.72 -0.29 -14.09
C GLY A 295 2.39 -1.41 -14.86
N ALA A 296 3.24 -2.24 -14.23
CA ALA A 296 3.81 -3.39 -14.91
C ALA A 296 2.78 -4.51 -15.16
N PRO A 297 2.89 -5.24 -16.29
CA PRO A 297 1.97 -6.31 -16.65
C PRO A 297 1.78 -7.39 -15.57
N THR A 298 2.84 -7.69 -14.81
CA THR A 298 2.85 -8.77 -13.83
C THR A 298 2.70 -8.27 -12.38
N PHE A 299 2.47 -6.98 -12.15
CA PHE A 299 2.38 -6.40 -10.79
C PHE A 299 1.28 -7.04 -9.92
N GLY A 300 0.19 -7.51 -10.54
CA GLY A 300 -0.89 -8.22 -9.84
C GLY A 300 -0.49 -9.57 -9.23
N ARG A 301 0.66 -10.15 -9.61
CA ARG A 301 1.16 -11.43 -9.06
C ARG A 301 1.55 -11.32 -7.58
N GLY A 302 1.84 -10.12 -7.08
CA GLY A 302 2.11 -9.83 -5.68
C GLY A 302 0.98 -9.03 -5.01
N ALA A 303 -0.28 -9.26 -5.38
CA ALA A 303 -1.41 -8.47 -4.90
C ALA A 303 -2.57 -9.31 -4.36
N VAL A 304 -3.31 -8.74 -3.39
CA VAL A 304 -4.52 -9.31 -2.78
C VAL A 304 -5.57 -8.21 -2.65
N ALA A 305 -6.80 -8.48 -3.09
CA ALA A 305 -7.90 -7.54 -3.10
C ALA A 305 -9.02 -8.05 -2.22
N TYR A 306 -9.59 -7.17 -1.41
CA TYR A 306 -10.72 -7.48 -0.56
C TYR A 306 -11.94 -6.71 -1.03
N THR A 307 -13.03 -7.43 -1.30
CA THR A 307 -14.34 -6.79 -1.50
C THR A 307 -14.78 -6.15 -0.20
N LEU A 308 -15.01 -4.84 -0.23
CA LEU A 308 -15.42 -4.06 0.93
C LEU A 308 -16.92 -4.27 1.20
N ASN A 309 -17.26 -4.42 2.47
CA ASN A 309 -18.61 -4.59 2.96
C ASN A 309 -18.74 -3.88 4.32
N GLY A 310 -19.74 -3.00 4.45
CA GLY A 310 -19.94 -2.21 5.65
C GLY A 310 -19.10 -0.93 5.71
N THR A 311 -18.90 -0.40 6.92
CA THR A 311 -18.35 0.95 7.15
C THR A 311 -16.93 0.96 7.73
N SER A 312 -16.42 -0.18 8.18
CA SER A 312 -15.16 -0.32 8.89
C SER A 312 -14.52 -1.62 8.47
N HIS A 313 -13.22 -1.56 8.13
CA HIS A 313 -12.52 -2.71 7.57
C HIS A 313 -11.22 -2.90 8.34
N THR A 314 -11.03 -4.09 8.90
CA THR A 314 -9.87 -4.42 9.72
C THR A 314 -8.97 -5.40 8.99
N PHE A 315 -7.67 -5.12 9.00
CA PHE A 315 -6.65 -5.96 8.40
C PHE A 315 -5.48 -6.08 9.35
N LYS A 316 -4.74 -7.18 9.28
CA LYS A 316 -3.40 -7.26 9.81
C LYS A 316 -2.40 -7.15 8.67
N ARG A 317 -1.37 -6.33 8.84
CA ARG A 317 -0.33 -6.11 7.84
C ARG A 317 1.05 -6.16 8.49
N GLY A 318 2.07 -6.49 7.72
CA GLY A 318 3.42 -6.53 8.24
C GLY A 318 4.40 -7.17 7.27
N THR A 319 5.56 -7.53 7.80
CA THR A 319 6.60 -8.26 7.07
C THR A 319 7.39 -9.19 7.98
N PHE A 320 7.59 -10.42 7.50
CA PHE A 320 8.56 -11.38 8.02
C PHE A 320 9.82 -11.44 7.15
N SER A 321 10.02 -10.49 6.22
CA SER A 321 11.25 -10.38 5.44
C SER A 321 12.41 -9.94 6.32
N SER A 322 13.59 -10.54 6.16
CA SER A 322 14.84 -10.09 6.76
C SER A 322 15.39 -8.81 6.11
N GLY A 323 14.73 -8.33 5.05
CA GLY A 323 15.06 -7.09 4.35
C GLY A 323 14.66 -5.87 5.18
N GLY A 324 15.43 -4.80 5.03
CA GLY A 324 15.09 -3.51 5.63
C GLY A 324 14.29 -2.62 4.67
N SER A 325 13.70 -1.55 5.23
CA SER A 325 12.90 -0.56 4.50
C SER A 325 11.62 -1.14 3.87
N THR A 326 10.71 -1.61 4.72
CA THR A 326 9.43 -2.12 4.25
C THR A 326 8.52 -0.96 3.82
N TRP A 327 7.89 -1.13 2.66
CA TRP A 327 6.88 -0.23 2.12
C TRP A 327 5.63 -1.03 1.80
N VAL A 328 4.47 -0.56 2.27
CA VAL A 328 3.20 -1.23 2.03
C VAL A 328 2.23 -0.26 1.38
N ALA A 329 1.88 -0.55 0.12
CA ALA A 329 1.01 0.29 -0.71
C ALA A 329 -0.45 -0.18 -0.67
N ASN A 330 -1.34 0.70 -1.12
CA ASN A 330 -2.77 0.42 -1.24
C ASN A 330 -3.24 0.75 -2.67
N GLY A 331 -4.28 0.07 -3.13
CA GLY A 331 -4.96 0.34 -4.40
C GLY A 331 -6.45 0.07 -4.27
N SER A 332 -7.23 0.40 -5.30
CA SER A 332 -8.67 0.15 -5.30
C SER A 332 -9.18 -0.59 -6.55
N GLY A 333 -8.26 -0.99 -7.45
CA GLY A 333 -8.59 -1.81 -8.62
C GLY A 333 -8.57 -3.30 -8.30
N GLN A 334 -9.31 -4.09 -9.07
CA GLN A 334 -9.24 -5.54 -9.01
C GLN A 334 -7.85 -6.05 -9.46
N ILE A 335 -7.44 -7.21 -8.96
CA ILE A 335 -6.11 -7.80 -9.23
C ILE A 335 -5.93 -8.14 -10.70
N GLU A 336 -7.02 -8.51 -11.35
CA GLU A 336 -7.12 -8.58 -12.79
C GLU A 336 -7.88 -7.32 -13.24
N LEU A 337 -7.31 -6.57 -14.18
CA LEU A 337 -8.04 -5.52 -14.89
C LEU A 337 -9.11 -6.18 -15.77
N ILE A 338 -10.20 -6.67 -15.17
CA ILE A 338 -11.33 -7.23 -15.89
C ILE A 338 -12.42 -6.17 -15.95
N ASP A 339 -12.72 -5.72 -17.17
CA ASP A 339 -13.90 -4.90 -17.44
C ASP A 339 -15.17 -5.79 -17.44
N PRO A 340 -16.13 -5.56 -16.52
CA PRO A 340 -17.42 -6.25 -16.46
C PRO A 340 -18.24 -6.29 -17.75
N ASN A 341 -18.10 -5.26 -18.58
CA ASN A 341 -19.01 -4.98 -19.68
C ASN A 341 -18.48 -5.48 -21.02
N VAL A 342 -17.33 -6.15 -21.03
CA VAL A 342 -16.80 -6.76 -22.24
C VAL A 342 -17.37 -8.17 -22.33
N THR A 343 -18.41 -8.34 -23.16
CA THR A 343 -18.65 -9.64 -23.78
C THR A 343 -17.35 -10.00 -24.49
N ASN A 344 -16.72 -11.12 -24.11
CA ASN A 344 -15.50 -11.60 -24.75
C ASN A 344 -15.83 -12.07 -26.18
N ASN A 345 -16.05 -11.10 -27.07
CA ASN A 345 -16.15 -11.31 -28.48
C ASN A 345 -14.72 -11.28 -29.01
N LYS A 346 -14.11 -12.46 -29.11
CA LYS A 346 -13.19 -12.68 -30.23
C LYS A 346 -13.95 -12.40 -31.52
N SER A 347 -13.81 -11.19 -32.06
CA SER A 347 -14.11 -10.90 -33.46
C SER A 347 -12.81 -10.38 -34.06
N VAL A 348 -12.05 -11.20 -34.77
CA VAL A 348 -12.26 -11.50 -36.21
C VAL A 348 -12.54 -10.21 -36.97
N SER A 349 -11.48 -9.63 -37.53
CA SER A 349 -11.57 -8.67 -38.62
C SER A 349 -12.24 -9.32 -39.83
N ALA A 350 -13.12 -8.59 -40.52
CA ALA A 350 -13.65 -8.97 -41.83
C ALA A 350 -12.60 -8.83 -42.97
N GLN A 351 -11.38 -8.40 -42.64
CA GLN A 351 -10.22 -8.46 -43.52
C GLN A 351 -9.27 -9.55 -43.04
N ALA A 352 -9.07 -10.56 -43.88
CA ALA A 352 -8.32 -11.78 -43.60
C ALA A 352 -6.83 -11.61 -43.19
N ILE A 353 -6.34 -10.37 -43.01
CA ILE A 353 -4.92 -10.08 -42.79
C ILE A 353 -4.66 -9.13 -41.60
N ALA A 354 -5.67 -8.70 -40.84
CA ALA A 354 -5.48 -7.74 -39.76
C ALA A 354 -6.06 -8.24 -38.42
N GLY A 355 -5.20 -8.71 -37.53
CA GLY A 355 -5.50 -8.81 -36.08
C GLY A 355 -5.24 -10.19 -35.47
N GLY A 356 -4.01 -10.40 -34.99
CA GLY A 356 -3.65 -11.51 -34.10
C GLY A 356 -2.40 -12.26 -34.55
N GLY A 357 -1.22 -11.72 -34.25
CA GLY A 357 0.04 -12.45 -34.38
C GLY A 357 0.32 -13.30 -33.14
N ALA A 358 0.91 -14.48 -33.33
CA ALA A 358 1.46 -15.26 -32.23
C ALA A 358 2.79 -14.64 -31.77
N LYS A 359 3.32 -15.07 -30.62
CA LYS A 359 4.61 -14.60 -30.07
C LYS A 359 5.78 -14.64 -31.06
N ALA A 360 5.73 -15.53 -32.05
CA ALA A 360 6.71 -15.65 -33.14
C ALA A 360 6.66 -14.50 -34.18
N ASP A 361 5.64 -13.64 -34.14
CA ASP A 361 5.40 -12.56 -35.13
C ASP A 361 5.96 -11.20 -34.70
N LYS A 362 6.62 -11.09 -33.54
CA LYS A 362 7.23 -9.85 -32.98
C LYS A 362 8.19 -9.12 -33.94
N ASN A 363 8.79 -9.83 -34.89
CA ASN A 363 9.78 -9.28 -35.82
C ASN A 363 9.23 -9.01 -37.25
N LYS A 364 7.89 -9.04 -37.43
CA LYS A 364 7.24 -8.84 -38.73
C LYS A 364 6.54 -7.47 -38.84
N PRO A 365 6.30 -6.95 -40.06
CA PRO A 365 5.80 -5.59 -40.30
C PRO A 365 4.37 -5.27 -39.82
N ILE A 366 3.66 -6.26 -39.24
CA ILE A 366 2.23 -6.19 -38.89
C ILE A 366 1.98 -5.94 -37.39
N TRP A 367 3.04 -5.66 -36.64
CA TRP A 367 2.97 -5.33 -35.21
C TRP A 367 2.92 -3.80 -35.01
N THR A 368 1.94 -3.32 -34.25
CA THR A 368 1.83 -1.92 -33.83
C THR A 368 1.98 -1.85 -32.30
N SER A 369 2.93 -1.05 -31.82
CA SER A 369 3.12 -0.79 -30.39
C SER A 369 1.90 -0.07 -29.81
N ASN A 370 1.48 -0.43 -28.58
CA ASN A 370 0.51 0.36 -27.82
C ASN A 370 1.23 1.55 -27.17
N ASP A 371 0.93 2.79 -27.60
CA ASP A 371 1.59 4.02 -27.12
C ASP A 371 1.28 4.38 -25.65
N LEU A 372 0.40 3.61 -25.00
CA LEU A 372 0.07 3.76 -23.58
C LEU A 372 0.85 2.78 -22.66
N HIS A 373 1.80 2.00 -23.19
CA HIS A 373 2.65 1.06 -22.43
C HIS A 373 3.39 1.73 -21.25
N ASN A 374 3.64 3.03 -21.31
CA ASN A 374 4.38 3.79 -20.31
C ASN A 374 3.54 4.83 -19.54
N GLN A 375 2.20 4.72 -19.58
CA GLN A 375 1.31 5.69 -18.93
C GLN A 375 0.41 5.04 -17.88
N VAL A 376 0.08 5.79 -16.83
CA VAL A 376 -0.79 5.32 -15.74
C VAL A 376 -2.25 5.35 -16.22
N VAL A 377 -2.88 4.19 -16.37
CA VAL A 377 -4.25 4.03 -16.88
C VAL A 377 -5.28 4.87 -16.09
N ASN A 378 -5.07 5.03 -14.77
CA ASN A 378 -5.96 5.81 -13.90
C ASN A 378 -6.00 7.32 -14.21
N GLU A 379 -5.01 7.87 -14.93
CA GLU A 379 -5.00 9.31 -15.31
C GLU A 379 -5.94 9.62 -16.48
N HIS A 380 -6.44 8.60 -17.17
CA HIS A 380 -7.27 8.75 -18.38
C HIS A 380 -8.72 8.29 -18.18
N TYR A 381 -9.06 7.78 -17.00
CA TYR A 381 -10.42 7.32 -16.68
C TYR A 381 -11.30 8.49 -16.18
N GLN A 382 -12.30 8.87 -16.98
CA GLN A 382 -13.28 9.93 -16.65
C GLN A 382 -14.69 9.38 -16.30
N GLY A 383 -14.79 8.12 -15.87
CA GLY A 383 -16.08 7.53 -15.46
C GLY A 383 -16.96 6.99 -16.59
N ALA A 384 -16.44 6.87 -17.82
CA ALA A 384 -17.08 6.16 -18.93
C ALA A 384 -16.28 4.89 -19.29
N PRO A 385 -16.88 3.88 -19.99
CA PRO A 385 -16.19 2.65 -20.37
C PRO A 385 -14.88 2.96 -21.13
N PHE A 386 -13.76 2.51 -20.58
CA PHE A 386 -12.42 2.76 -21.09
C PHE A 386 -11.77 1.43 -21.47
N TYR A 387 -11.52 1.23 -22.76
CA TYR A 387 -10.97 -0.01 -23.28
C TYR A 387 -9.44 0.06 -23.30
N TYR A 388 -8.79 -0.78 -22.49
CA TYR A 388 -7.33 -0.91 -22.43
C TYR A 388 -6.92 -2.35 -22.74
N TYR A 389 -6.01 -2.53 -23.70
CA TYR A 389 -5.48 -3.84 -24.08
C TYR A 389 -4.03 -3.96 -23.62
N ILE A 390 -3.73 -5.03 -22.89
CA ILE A 390 -2.40 -5.59 -22.69
C ILE A 390 -2.37 -6.87 -23.51
N ASN A 391 -1.41 -6.99 -24.43
CA ASN A 391 -1.14 -8.25 -25.13
C ASN A 391 -0.25 -9.15 -24.27
#